data_AF-A0A856MJ29-F1
#
_entry.id   AF-A0A856MJ29-F1
#
_cell.length_a   1.000
_cell.length_b   1.000
_cell.length_c   1.000
_cell.angle_alpha   90.00
_cell.angle_beta   90.00
_cell.angle_gamma   90.00
#
_symmetry.space_group_name_H-M   'P 1'
#
loop_
_entity.id
_entity.type
_entity.pdbx_description
1 polymer ?
#
loop_
_entity_poly.entity_id
_entity_poly.type
_entity_poly.pdbx_seq_one_letter_code
_entity_poly.pdbx_strand_id
1 'polypeptide(L)'
;MTADLTSLASGDFVTVLSLAATAYQGHTNERPDPEVVVNALLQAEKAAKQQHLTYPFESLVGEWRLCFVTGTKKVRNQAGIVLGKGFYIPKLAPTYISFDTTPAVDETPSREGIGNSVQFGFVSLKLKGPAQYSEKKNFLAFDFLQMQISLFGRVIYSGQIRGGKTGAENFYTQPVAKLPFFAFFLVTQDLIAASGRGGGLALWIREN
;
A
#
# COMPACT_ATOMS: atom_id res chain seq x y z
N MET A 1 32.12 -7.09 28.34
CA MET A 1 31.30 -5.89 28.11
C MET A 1 30.66 -6.04 26.75
N THR A 2 29.47 -6.62 26.72
CA THR A 2 28.75 -6.96 25.49
C THR A 2 27.80 -5.82 25.21
N ALA A 3 28.16 -4.95 24.28
CA ALA A 3 27.29 -3.85 23.87
C ALA A 3 26.01 -4.43 23.27
N ASP A 4 24.88 -3.94 23.77
CA ASP A 4 23.53 -4.32 23.40
C ASP A 4 23.21 -3.79 21.99
N LEU A 5 23.57 -4.57 20.98
CA LEU A 5 23.38 -4.28 19.55
C LEU A 5 21.91 -4.34 19.11
N THR A 6 21.00 -4.65 20.02
CA THR A 6 19.56 -4.80 19.73
C THR A 6 18.81 -3.46 19.74
N SER A 7 19.36 -2.44 20.42
CA SER A 7 18.73 -1.13 20.59
C SER A 7 19.01 -0.15 19.42
N LEU A 8 20.14 -0.31 18.71
CA LEU A 8 20.51 0.58 17.60
C LEU A 8 19.82 0.26 16.26
N ALA A 9 19.25 -0.93 16.11
CA ALA A 9 18.68 -1.39 14.85
C ALA A 9 17.26 -0.86 14.55
N SER A 10 16.54 -0.35 15.54
CA SER A 10 15.15 0.11 15.37
C SER A 10 15.04 1.55 14.83
N GLY A 11 16.04 2.40 15.05
CA GLY A 11 16.05 3.79 14.57
C GLY A 11 16.55 3.99 13.14
N ASP A 12 17.32 3.02 12.62
CA ASP A 12 18.01 3.14 11.34
C ASP A 12 17.04 3.05 10.16
N PHE A 13 16.17 2.03 10.15
CA PHE A 13 15.25 1.85 9.01
C PHE A 13 14.20 2.96 8.89
N VAL A 14 13.69 3.52 10.01
CA VAL A 14 12.70 4.61 9.96
C VAL A 14 13.33 5.84 9.32
N THR A 15 14.58 6.14 9.67
CA THR A 15 15.33 7.27 9.10
C THR A 15 15.50 7.12 7.59
N VAL A 16 15.90 5.93 7.12
CA VAL A 16 16.04 5.62 5.68
C VAL A 16 14.71 5.79 4.94
N LEU A 17 13.61 5.26 5.48
CA LEU A 17 12.29 5.32 4.83
C LEU A 17 11.74 6.75 4.80
N SER A 18 11.93 7.52 5.87
CA SER A 18 11.60 8.94 5.91
C SER A 18 12.44 9.76 4.93
N LEU A 19 13.74 9.49 4.82
CA LEU A 19 14.61 10.14 3.83
C LEU A 19 14.19 9.79 2.40
N ALA A 20 13.82 8.52 2.13
CA ALA A 20 13.30 8.12 0.83
C ALA A 20 11.98 8.84 0.49
N ALA A 21 11.08 9.02 1.46
CA ALA A 21 9.83 9.76 1.31
C ALA A 21 10.07 11.25 0.99
N THR A 22 10.89 11.93 1.80
CA THR A 22 11.17 13.37 1.63
C THR A 22 11.95 13.65 0.34
N ALA A 23 12.91 12.80 -0.02
CA ALA A 23 13.62 12.90 -1.29
C ALA A 23 12.69 12.71 -2.48
N TYR A 24 11.73 11.78 -2.38
CA TYR A 24 10.73 11.58 -3.42
C TYR A 24 9.79 12.78 -3.56
N GLN A 25 9.41 13.42 -2.46
CA GLN A 25 8.64 14.68 -2.47
C GLN A 25 9.44 15.85 -3.08
N GLY A 26 10.77 15.74 -3.13
CA GLY A 26 11.66 16.79 -3.64
C GLY A 26 12.10 17.79 -2.56
N HIS A 27 11.91 17.45 -1.28
CA HIS A 27 12.38 18.26 -0.15
C HIS A 27 13.89 18.12 0.07
N THR A 28 14.51 17.07 -0.49
CA THR A 28 15.96 16.86 -0.49
C THR A 28 16.40 16.15 -1.77
N ASN A 29 17.66 16.37 -2.17
CA ASN A 29 18.29 15.66 -3.28
C ASN A 29 18.98 14.36 -2.81
N GLU A 30 19.09 14.15 -1.51
CA GLU A 30 19.70 12.96 -0.93
C GLU A 30 18.70 11.80 -0.93
N ARG A 31 18.72 11.05 -2.03
CA ARG A 31 17.85 9.88 -2.21
C ARG A 31 18.63 8.60 -1.91
N PRO A 32 18.16 7.76 -0.96
CA PRO A 32 18.79 6.48 -0.68
C PRO A 32 18.82 5.56 -1.91
N ASP A 33 19.86 4.74 -1.99
CA ASP A 33 19.91 3.68 -3.00
C ASP A 33 18.72 2.71 -2.81
N PRO A 34 18.08 2.24 -3.90
CA PRO A 34 16.97 1.29 -3.81
C PRO A 34 17.24 0.07 -2.92
N GLU A 35 18.45 -0.50 -2.94
CA GLU A 35 18.79 -1.67 -2.11
C GLU A 35 18.74 -1.33 -0.60
N VAL A 36 19.16 -0.12 -0.23
CA VAL A 36 19.09 0.38 1.15
C VAL A 36 17.64 0.53 1.60
N VAL A 37 16.76 1.05 0.72
CA VAL A 37 15.31 1.16 0.99
C VAL A 37 14.68 -0.22 1.17
N VAL A 38 15.03 -1.19 0.31
CA VAL A 38 14.54 -2.57 0.42
C VAL A 38 14.93 -3.19 1.76
N ASN A 39 16.19 -3.04 2.17
CA ASN A 39 16.66 -3.54 3.46
C ASN A 39 15.94 -2.87 4.62
N ALA A 40 15.72 -1.56 4.56
CA ALA A 40 14.94 -0.83 5.57
C ALA A 40 13.49 -1.32 5.64
N LEU A 41 12.81 -1.57 4.51
CA LEU A 41 11.46 -2.14 4.49
C LEU A 41 11.41 -3.55 5.11
N LEU A 42 12.40 -4.40 4.83
CA LEU A 42 12.50 -5.74 5.42
C LEU A 42 12.74 -5.70 6.93
N GLN A 43 13.58 -4.76 7.39
CA GLN A 43 13.82 -4.54 8.82
C GLN A 43 12.55 -4.03 9.52
N ALA A 44 11.84 -3.07 8.91
CA ALA A 44 10.56 -2.59 9.42
C ALA A 44 9.52 -3.71 9.53
N GLU A 45 9.39 -4.55 8.49
CA GLU A 45 8.47 -5.69 8.51
C GLU A 45 8.81 -6.69 9.63
N LYS A 46 10.10 -6.97 9.83
CA LYS A 46 10.57 -7.85 10.91
C LYS A 46 10.30 -7.24 12.28
N ALA A 47 10.60 -5.96 12.47
CA ALA A 47 10.39 -5.26 13.74
C ALA A 47 8.91 -5.24 14.11
N ALA A 48 8.01 -4.91 13.18
CA ALA A 48 6.58 -4.89 13.42
C ALA A 48 6.03 -6.26 13.86
N LYS A 49 6.53 -7.35 13.27
CA LYS A 49 6.17 -8.72 13.66
C LYS A 49 6.67 -9.08 15.05
N GLN A 50 7.91 -8.72 15.38
CA GLN A 50 8.52 -9.02 16.68
C GLN A 50 7.88 -8.23 17.82
N GLN A 51 7.51 -6.97 17.56
CA GLN A 51 6.90 -6.07 18.53
C GLN A 51 5.38 -6.19 18.59
N HIS A 52 4.78 -7.02 17.73
CA HIS A 52 3.32 -7.16 17.60
C HIS A 52 2.61 -5.81 17.45
N LEU A 53 3.20 -4.90 16.65
CA LEU A 53 2.61 -3.59 16.41
C LEU A 53 1.23 -3.76 15.79
N THR A 54 0.29 -2.90 16.20
CA THR A 54 -1.05 -2.84 15.63
C THR A 54 -1.35 -1.41 15.22
N TYR A 55 -2.08 -1.25 14.12
CA TYR A 55 -2.46 0.06 13.58
C TYR A 55 -3.97 0.10 13.42
N PRO A 56 -4.66 1.12 13.94
CA PRO A 56 -6.09 1.29 13.72
C PRO A 56 -6.37 1.68 12.26
N PHE A 57 -7.53 1.30 11.73
CA PHE A 57 -7.87 1.59 10.32
C PHE A 57 -7.87 3.10 10.03
N GLU A 58 -8.27 3.92 10.99
CA GLU A 58 -8.37 5.37 10.90
C GLU A 58 -7.02 6.01 10.54
N SER A 59 -5.90 5.39 10.94
CA SER A 59 -4.56 5.88 10.56
C SER A 59 -4.25 5.68 9.07
N LEU A 60 -4.94 4.76 8.40
CA LEU A 60 -4.81 4.51 6.96
C LEU A 60 -5.72 5.42 6.13
N VAL A 61 -6.75 6.03 6.72
CA VAL A 61 -7.72 6.84 5.98
C VAL A 61 -7.04 8.05 5.31
N GLY A 62 -7.38 8.26 4.04
CA GLY A 62 -6.80 9.30 3.19
C GLY A 62 -6.28 8.76 1.87
N GLU A 63 -5.59 9.62 1.12
CA GLU A 63 -4.95 9.29 -0.14
C GLU A 63 -3.43 9.23 0.05
N TRP A 64 -2.82 8.22 -0.57
CA TRP A 64 -1.41 7.92 -0.43
C TRP A 64 -0.79 7.71 -1.80
N ARG A 65 0.27 8.46 -2.10
CA ARG A 65 1.02 8.35 -3.34
C ARG A 65 2.08 7.28 -3.24
N LEU A 66 2.08 6.37 -4.22
CA LEU A 66 3.09 5.32 -4.31
C LEU A 66 4.45 5.93 -4.67
N CYS A 67 5.43 5.63 -3.81
CA CYS A 67 6.79 6.16 -3.91
C CYS A 67 7.76 5.08 -4.37
N PHE A 68 7.69 3.89 -3.77
CA PHE A 68 8.66 2.81 -3.98
C PHE A 68 7.99 1.44 -3.95
N VAL A 69 8.44 0.52 -4.80
CA VAL A 69 7.95 -0.87 -4.85
C VAL A 69 9.06 -1.88 -5.11
N THR A 70 8.84 -3.12 -4.68
CA THR A 70 9.64 -4.28 -5.08
C THR A 70 8.83 -5.26 -5.93
N GLY A 71 9.53 -6.08 -6.71
CA GLY A 71 8.90 -7.17 -7.48
C GLY A 71 8.33 -8.28 -6.57
N THR A 72 7.39 -9.05 -7.10
CA THR A 72 6.81 -10.19 -6.35
C THR A 72 7.75 -11.39 -6.29
N LYS A 73 7.63 -12.21 -5.24
CA LYS A 73 8.34 -13.49 -5.08
C LYS A 73 8.03 -14.51 -6.19
N LYS A 74 6.99 -14.33 -7.01
CA LYS A 74 6.70 -15.21 -8.16
C LYS A 74 7.55 -14.87 -9.38
N VAL A 75 7.74 -13.59 -9.67
CA VAL A 75 8.63 -13.12 -10.76
C VAL A 75 10.11 -13.46 -10.44
N ARG A 76 10.46 -13.60 -9.16
CA ARG A 76 11.76 -14.07 -8.62
C ARG A 76 12.19 -15.46 -9.11
N ASN A 77 11.27 -16.43 -9.22
CA ASN A 77 11.64 -17.84 -9.49
C ASN A 77 11.79 -18.16 -10.99
N GLN A 78 11.25 -17.33 -11.88
CA GLN A 78 11.38 -17.55 -13.33
C GLN A 78 12.61 -16.86 -13.94
N ALA A 79 13.18 -15.85 -13.26
CA ALA A 79 14.25 -15.03 -13.83
C ALA A 79 15.61 -15.15 -13.10
N GLY A 80 15.73 -15.91 -12.00
CA GLY A 80 16.99 -16.02 -11.24
C GLY A 80 17.46 -14.72 -10.56
N ILE A 81 16.62 -13.68 -10.58
CA ILE A 81 16.93 -12.36 -10.03
C ILE A 81 16.55 -12.35 -8.54
N VAL A 82 17.58 -12.31 -7.70
CA VAL A 82 17.55 -11.90 -6.28
C VAL A 82 16.60 -10.71 -6.17
N LEU A 83 15.67 -10.74 -5.19
CA LEU A 83 14.71 -9.68 -4.85
C LEU A 83 15.06 -8.37 -5.58
N GLY A 84 14.42 -8.12 -6.74
CA GLY A 84 14.86 -7.03 -7.60
C GLY A 84 15.01 -5.76 -6.76
N LYS A 85 16.03 -4.95 -7.03
CA LYS A 85 16.55 -3.84 -6.20
C LYS A 85 15.51 -2.85 -5.62
N GLY A 86 14.24 -3.02 -5.98
CA GLY A 86 13.18 -2.08 -5.82
C GLY A 86 13.38 -0.93 -6.80
N PHE A 87 12.33 -0.18 -7.03
CA PHE A 87 12.44 1.03 -7.82
C PHE A 87 11.44 2.05 -7.32
N TYR A 88 11.83 3.31 -7.47
CA TYR A 88 10.95 4.41 -7.20
C TYR A 88 10.03 4.63 -8.40
N ILE A 89 8.77 4.95 -8.13
CA ILE A 89 7.78 5.21 -9.17
C ILE A 89 8.13 6.51 -9.92
N PRO A 90 8.11 6.54 -11.25
CA PRO A 90 8.30 7.78 -11.98
C PRO A 90 7.19 8.81 -11.66
N LYS A 91 7.57 10.07 -11.43
CA LYS A 91 6.62 11.15 -11.15
C LYS A 91 5.65 11.45 -12.31
N LEU A 92 5.93 10.95 -13.52
CA LEU A 92 5.12 11.14 -14.72
C LEU A 92 3.81 10.34 -14.72
N ALA A 93 3.75 9.26 -13.94
CA ALA A 93 2.58 8.42 -13.81
C ALA A 93 2.22 8.24 -12.32
N PRO A 94 1.81 9.31 -11.62
CA PRO A 94 1.52 9.22 -10.20
C PRO A 94 0.42 8.18 -9.98
N THR A 95 0.71 7.28 -9.05
CA THR A 95 -0.17 6.18 -8.67
C THR A 95 -0.54 6.38 -7.21
N TYR A 96 -1.82 6.25 -6.90
CA TYR A 96 -2.39 6.50 -5.59
C TYR A 96 -3.12 5.26 -5.08
N ILE A 97 -3.12 5.10 -3.77
CA ILE A 97 -4.01 4.21 -3.04
C ILE A 97 -4.78 5.06 -2.03
N SER A 98 -6.08 4.83 -1.91
CA SER A 98 -6.91 5.57 -0.96
C SER A 98 -7.68 4.61 -0.07
N PHE A 99 -7.90 5.01 1.17
CA PHE A 99 -8.73 4.28 2.12
C PHE A 99 -9.77 5.23 2.69
N ASP A 100 -11.01 4.75 2.77
CA ASP A 100 -12.14 5.52 3.25
C ASP A 100 -13.09 4.65 4.09
N THR A 101 -13.92 5.31 4.89
CA THR A 101 -15.00 4.66 5.63
C THR A 101 -16.31 5.18 5.08
N THR A 102 -17.12 4.29 4.52
CA THR A 102 -18.52 4.58 4.21
C THR A 102 -19.32 4.48 5.52
N PRO A 103 -19.98 5.57 5.96
CA PRO A 103 -20.78 5.57 7.19
C PRO A 103 -21.92 4.55 7.11
N ALA A 104 -22.34 4.05 8.26
CA ALA A 104 -23.56 3.25 8.35
C ALA A 104 -24.77 4.11 7.92
N VAL A 105 -25.63 3.57 7.07
CA VAL A 105 -26.89 4.19 6.67
C VAL A 105 -27.99 3.15 6.86
N ASP A 106 -29.00 3.49 7.66
CA ASP A 106 -30.08 2.58 8.06
C ASP A 106 -29.56 1.25 8.64
N GLU A 107 -29.98 0.11 8.09
CA GLU A 107 -29.55 -1.23 8.54
C GLU A 107 -28.20 -1.66 7.96
N THR A 108 -27.54 -0.83 7.14
CA THR A 108 -26.24 -1.17 6.57
C THR A 108 -25.11 -0.74 7.51
N PRO A 109 -24.24 -1.67 7.94
CA PRO A 109 -23.11 -1.33 8.80
C PRO A 109 -22.10 -0.46 8.03
N SER A 110 -21.27 0.27 8.76
CA SER A 110 -20.13 0.99 8.17
C SER A 110 -19.24 0.01 7.41
N ARG A 111 -18.70 0.47 6.29
CA ARG A 111 -17.86 -0.35 5.40
C ARG A 111 -16.60 0.40 5.03
N GLU A 112 -15.50 -0.33 5.04
CA GLU A 112 -14.21 0.17 4.61
C GLU A 112 -14.12 0.11 3.09
N GLY A 113 -13.55 1.15 2.49
CA GLY A 113 -13.33 1.30 1.07
C GLY A 113 -11.84 1.32 0.75
N ILE A 114 -11.52 0.81 -0.43
CA ILE A 114 -10.20 0.99 -1.04
C ILE A 114 -10.37 1.60 -2.44
N GLY A 115 -9.47 2.53 -2.77
CA GLY A 115 -9.29 3.05 -4.10
C GLY A 115 -7.86 2.82 -4.57
N ASN A 116 -7.69 2.61 -5.87
CA ASN A 116 -6.40 2.71 -6.53
C ASN A 116 -6.56 3.58 -7.77
N SER A 117 -5.65 4.52 -8.00
CA SER A 117 -5.69 5.34 -9.20
C SER A 117 -4.32 5.55 -9.82
N VAL A 118 -4.31 5.74 -11.13
CA VAL A 118 -3.11 6.16 -11.87
C VAL A 118 -3.51 7.23 -12.86
N GLN A 119 -2.69 8.26 -12.96
CA GLN A 119 -2.84 9.31 -13.96
C GLN A 119 -1.65 9.28 -14.90
N PHE A 120 -1.92 9.33 -16.21
CA PHE A 120 -0.90 9.45 -17.24
C PHE A 120 -1.34 10.49 -18.28
N GLY A 121 -0.74 11.67 -18.23
CA GLY A 121 -1.16 12.81 -19.03
C GLY A 121 -2.64 13.15 -18.81
N PHE A 122 -3.42 13.13 -19.89
CA PHE A 122 -4.85 13.43 -19.86
C PHE A 122 -5.74 12.24 -19.52
N VAL A 123 -5.17 11.04 -19.41
CA VAL A 123 -5.90 9.81 -19.08
C VAL A 123 -5.73 9.51 -17.60
N SER A 124 -6.81 9.16 -16.92
CA SER A 124 -6.74 8.56 -15.59
C SER A 124 -7.61 7.32 -15.48
N LEU A 125 -7.11 6.36 -14.72
CA LEU A 125 -7.79 5.13 -14.36
C LEU A 125 -8.00 5.13 -12.85
N LYS A 126 -9.22 4.87 -12.40
CA LYS A 126 -9.58 4.71 -10.99
C LYS A 126 -10.26 3.38 -10.79
N LEU A 127 -9.82 2.64 -9.78
CA LEU A 127 -10.42 1.39 -9.32
C LEU A 127 -10.94 1.63 -7.91
N LYS A 128 -12.12 1.06 -7.61
CA LYS A 128 -12.72 1.13 -6.27
C LYS A 128 -13.33 -0.21 -5.88
N GLY A 129 -13.37 -0.47 -4.58
CA GLY A 129 -14.15 -1.57 -4.05
C GLY A 129 -14.05 -1.71 -2.54
N PRO A 130 -14.65 -2.77 -1.99
CA PRO A 130 -14.70 -2.98 -0.55
C PRO A 130 -13.34 -3.39 0.00
N ALA A 131 -13.11 -3.03 1.26
CA ALA A 131 -12.00 -3.50 2.08
C ALA A 131 -12.53 -4.16 3.36
N GLN A 132 -11.70 -5.01 3.95
CA GLN A 132 -11.89 -5.56 5.29
C GLN A 132 -10.55 -5.59 6.02
N TYR A 133 -10.47 -4.84 7.11
CA TYR A 133 -9.29 -4.65 7.90
C TYR A 133 -9.34 -5.49 9.18
N SER A 134 -8.21 -6.14 9.47
CA SER A 134 -8.00 -6.90 10.70
C SER A 134 -6.85 -6.25 11.46
N GLU A 135 -7.19 -5.39 12.41
CA GLU A 135 -6.23 -4.64 13.24
C GLU A 135 -5.23 -5.55 13.95
N LYS A 136 -5.71 -6.70 14.48
CA LYS A 136 -4.86 -7.69 15.15
C LYS A 136 -3.73 -8.22 14.26
N LYS A 137 -3.88 -8.17 12.94
CA LYS A 137 -2.91 -8.66 11.96
C LYS A 137 -2.35 -7.55 11.07
N ASN A 138 -2.79 -6.30 11.25
CA ASN A 138 -2.59 -5.18 10.31
C ASN A 138 -2.86 -5.57 8.85
N PHE A 139 -3.92 -6.34 8.64
CA PHE A 139 -4.17 -7.02 7.39
C PHE A 139 -5.41 -6.45 6.74
N LEU A 140 -5.28 -5.93 5.52
CA LEU A 140 -6.38 -5.38 4.73
C LEU A 140 -6.64 -6.28 3.52
N ALA A 141 -7.74 -7.01 3.55
CA ALA A 141 -8.27 -7.72 2.39
C ALA A 141 -9.09 -6.74 1.55
N PHE A 142 -9.11 -6.91 0.23
CA PHE A 142 -9.91 -6.06 -0.64
C PHE A 142 -10.31 -6.74 -1.93
N ASP A 143 -11.21 -6.13 -2.69
CA ASP A 143 -11.44 -6.47 -4.10
C ASP A 143 -11.81 -5.21 -4.88
N PHE A 144 -11.35 -5.09 -6.12
CA PHE A 144 -11.71 -3.97 -6.99
C PHE A 144 -12.88 -4.37 -7.89
N LEU A 145 -14.03 -3.75 -7.65
CA LEU A 145 -15.28 -4.10 -8.33
C LEU A 145 -15.71 -3.05 -9.34
N GLN A 146 -15.27 -1.80 -9.17
CA GLN A 146 -15.60 -0.67 -10.03
C GLN A 146 -14.35 -0.12 -10.70
N MET A 147 -14.50 0.27 -11.96
CA MET A 147 -13.49 0.96 -12.75
C MET A 147 -14.09 2.22 -13.37
N GLN A 148 -13.30 3.29 -13.35
CA GLN A 148 -13.59 4.52 -14.02
C GLN A 148 -12.38 4.94 -14.87
N ILE A 149 -12.64 5.33 -16.12
CA ILE A 149 -11.63 5.91 -17.01
C ILE A 149 -12.05 7.33 -17.33
N SER A 150 -11.14 8.27 -17.15
CA SER A 150 -11.33 9.67 -17.53
C SER A 150 -10.33 10.09 -18.58
N LEU A 151 -10.77 10.97 -19.49
CA LEU A 151 -9.96 11.63 -20.52
C LEU A 151 -10.20 13.14 -20.44
N PHE A 152 -9.14 13.94 -20.36
CA PHE A 152 -9.21 15.39 -20.12
C PHE A 152 -10.07 15.76 -18.91
N GLY A 153 -9.98 14.97 -17.83
CA GLY A 153 -10.77 15.16 -16.62
C GLY A 153 -12.25 14.75 -16.73
N ARG A 154 -12.74 14.38 -17.91
CA ARG A 154 -14.12 13.91 -18.11
C ARG A 154 -14.18 12.40 -18.04
N VAL A 155 -15.15 11.87 -17.30
CA VAL A 155 -15.39 10.43 -17.22
C VAL A 155 -15.93 9.94 -18.56
N ILE A 156 -15.18 9.09 -19.24
CA ILE A 156 -15.58 8.46 -20.51
C ILE A 156 -16.09 7.05 -20.32
N TYR A 157 -15.75 6.42 -19.19
CA TYR A 157 -16.24 5.11 -18.81
C TYR A 157 -16.36 5.01 -17.29
N SER A 158 -17.45 4.40 -16.83
CA SER A 158 -17.64 3.99 -15.44
C SER A 158 -18.44 2.69 -15.46
N GLY A 159 -17.91 1.64 -14.84
CA GLY A 159 -18.53 0.32 -14.89
C GLY A 159 -17.96 -0.67 -13.88
N GLN A 160 -18.60 -1.84 -13.82
CA GLN A 160 -18.18 -2.94 -12.95
C GLN A 160 -17.23 -3.88 -13.70
N ILE A 161 -16.16 -4.34 -13.04
CA ILE A 161 -15.10 -5.15 -13.68
C ILE A 161 -15.30 -6.64 -13.44
N ARG A 162 -15.79 -7.03 -12.26
CA ARG A 162 -15.96 -8.44 -11.83
C ARG A 162 -17.23 -8.61 -11.02
N GLY A 163 -18.15 -9.48 -11.48
CA GLY A 163 -19.30 -9.96 -10.68
C GLY A 163 -20.33 -8.91 -10.24
N GLY A 164 -20.11 -7.63 -10.49
CA GLY A 164 -21.03 -6.55 -10.16
C GLY A 164 -21.48 -6.49 -8.70
N LYS A 165 -22.78 -6.26 -8.47
CA LYS A 165 -23.39 -6.27 -7.11
C LYS A 165 -23.14 -7.61 -6.39
N THR A 166 -23.19 -8.71 -7.12
CA THR A 166 -22.91 -10.07 -6.61
C THR A 166 -21.45 -10.20 -6.15
N GLY A 167 -20.51 -9.48 -6.75
CA GLY A 167 -19.11 -9.41 -6.30
C GLY A 167 -18.95 -8.75 -4.94
N ALA A 168 -19.74 -7.71 -4.65
CA ALA A 168 -19.69 -6.99 -3.38
C ALA A 168 -20.29 -7.79 -2.21
N GLU A 169 -21.40 -8.50 -2.45
CA GLU A 169 -21.99 -9.38 -1.43
C GLU A 169 -21.13 -10.63 -1.20
N ASN A 170 -20.55 -11.19 -2.27
CA ASN A 170 -19.63 -12.30 -2.15
C ASN A 170 -18.29 -11.93 -1.49
N PHE A 171 -17.90 -10.64 -1.45
CA PHE A 171 -16.64 -10.24 -0.83
C PHE A 171 -16.61 -10.60 0.66
N TYR A 172 -17.69 -10.28 1.39
CA TYR A 172 -17.77 -10.50 2.84
C TYR A 172 -18.00 -11.97 3.23
N THR A 173 -18.43 -12.81 2.31
CA THR A 173 -18.67 -14.25 2.55
C THR A 173 -17.52 -15.13 2.05
N GLN A 174 -16.63 -14.60 1.21
CA GLN A 174 -15.50 -15.35 0.68
C GLN A 174 -14.38 -15.52 1.73
N PRO A 175 -13.66 -16.65 1.69
CA PRO A 175 -12.49 -16.83 2.54
C PRO A 175 -11.41 -15.78 2.23
N VAL A 176 -10.98 -15.04 3.26
CA VAL A 176 -9.95 -13.99 3.18
C VAL A 176 -8.66 -14.46 2.49
N ALA A 177 -8.30 -15.73 2.61
CA ALA A 177 -7.13 -16.32 1.96
C ALA A 177 -7.16 -16.28 0.41
N LYS A 178 -8.35 -16.12 -0.19
CA LYS A 178 -8.51 -16.01 -1.65
C LYS A 178 -8.44 -14.58 -2.16
N LEU A 179 -8.64 -13.59 -1.28
CA LEU A 179 -8.64 -12.18 -1.63
C LEU A 179 -7.20 -11.65 -1.81
N PRO A 180 -6.99 -10.61 -2.63
CA PRO A 180 -5.80 -9.81 -2.53
C PRO A 180 -5.77 -9.08 -1.18
N PHE A 181 -4.56 -8.79 -0.69
CA PHE A 181 -4.40 -8.16 0.60
C PHE A 181 -3.11 -7.35 0.70
N PHE A 182 -3.10 -6.44 1.67
CA PHE A 182 -1.92 -5.77 2.20
C PHE A 182 -1.73 -6.14 3.67
N ALA A 183 -0.50 -6.45 4.07
CA ALA A 183 -0.10 -6.55 5.47
C ALA A 183 0.76 -5.33 5.81
N PHE A 184 0.21 -4.40 6.57
CA PHE A 184 0.89 -3.17 6.97
C PHE A 184 1.86 -3.45 8.11
N PHE A 185 3.04 -2.84 8.02
CA PHE A 185 4.11 -2.99 9.01
C PHE A 185 4.79 -1.67 9.38
N LEU A 186 4.38 -0.57 8.75
CA LEU A 186 4.75 0.79 9.15
C LEU A 186 3.61 1.71 8.77
N VAL A 187 3.10 2.47 9.74
CA VAL A 187 2.08 3.49 9.53
C VAL A 187 2.48 4.69 10.38
N THR A 188 2.65 5.83 9.73
CA THR A 188 2.88 7.13 10.39
C THR A 188 1.90 8.14 9.80
N GLN A 189 1.99 9.39 10.26
CA GLN A 189 1.22 10.47 9.67
C GLN A 189 1.56 10.69 8.18
N ASP A 190 2.83 10.51 7.79
CA ASP A 190 3.31 10.94 6.47
C ASP A 190 3.64 9.79 5.52
N LEU A 191 3.79 8.56 6.03
CA LEU A 191 4.10 7.39 5.19
C LEU A 191 3.46 6.10 5.70
N ILE A 192 3.22 5.18 4.78
CA ILE A 192 2.80 3.81 5.06
C ILE A 192 3.65 2.83 4.28
N ALA A 193 3.88 1.65 4.85
CA ALA A 193 4.51 0.54 4.15
C ALA A 193 3.78 -0.78 4.42
N ALA A 194 3.68 -1.58 3.37
CA ALA A 194 2.97 -2.85 3.41
C ALA A 194 3.59 -3.90 2.49
N SER A 195 3.33 -5.16 2.82
CA SER A 195 3.62 -6.29 1.95
C SER A 195 2.35 -6.80 1.29
N GLY A 196 2.40 -7.04 -0.01
CA GLY A 196 1.29 -7.65 -0.75
C GLY A 196 1.32 -9.17 -0.68
N ARG A 197 0.23 -9.82 -1.11
CA ARG A 197 0.14 -11.30 -1.23
C ARG A 197 1.31 -11.96 -1.97
N GLY A 198 1.84 -11.30 -3.00
CA GLY A 198 2.99 -11.78 -3.76
C GLY A 198 4.34 -11.64 -3.04
N GLY A 199 4.36 -11.10 -1.82
CA GLY A 199 5.58 -10.81 -1.06
C GLY A 199 6.39 -9.62 -1.58
N GLY A 200 5.80 -8.81 -2.47
CA GLY A 200 6.36 -7.50 -2.82
C GLY A 200 6.11 -6.51 -1.69
N LEU A 201 7.01 -5.55 -1.54
CA LEU A 201 6.98 -4.48 -0.55
C LEU A 201 6.67 -3.18 -1.27
N ALA A 202 5.98 -2.27 -0.58
CA ALA A 202 5.67 -0.97 -1.11
C ALA A 202 5.72 0.09 0.00
N LEU A 203 6.13 1.29 -0.40
CA LEU A 203 6.16 2.50 0.41
C LEU A 203 5.30 3.55 -0.28
N TRP A 204 4.37 4.13 0.47
CA TRP A 204 3.58 5.27 0.05
C TRP A 204 3.81 6.45 0.98
N ILE A 205 3.62 7.64 0.44
CA ILE A 205 3.65 8.91 1.15
C ILE A 205 2.24 9.48 1.18
N ARG A 206 1.85 10.19 2.24
CA ARG A 206 0.55 10.85 2.29
C ARG A 206 0.49 11.94 1.22
N GLU A 207 -0.61 11.98 0.46
CA GLU A 207 -0.90 13.11 -0.42
C GLU A 207 -1.62 14.17 0.43
N ASN A 208 -1.15 15.43 0.31
CA ASN A 208 -1.70 16.59 1.02
C ASN A 208 -2.75 17.30 0.18
#